data_AF-A0A409X3Z3-F1
#
_entry.id   AF-A0A409X3Z3-F1
#
_cell.length_a   1.000
_cell.length_b   1.000
_cell.length_c   1.000
_cell.angle_alpha   90.00
_cell.angle_beta   90.00
_cell.angle_gamma   90.00
#
_symmetry.space_group_name_H-M   'P 1'
#
loop_
_entity.id
_entity.type
_entity.pdbx_description
1 polymer ?
#
loop_
_entity_poly.entity_id
_entity_poly.type
_entity_poly.pdbx_seq_one_letter_code
_entity_poly.pdbx_strand_id
1 'polypeptide(L)'
;MAPLTQRVCLTAFDRTICFNIVTLEGLKQLVLQFHRDVCEYLIVPFTLWIHKRYVYVLILCSIVVQHPYISAAVLLLWSFYPQFPFYVVYFIFYVVPRSIILDLLACIGFEREGVRSDSFASRYQSRYYQGHTPRNGFFSGAQSYGTIHHEDLTTARHRETHPIVGIFWRFLGWLILYASLVVLLKYGGK
;
A
#
# COMPACT_ATOMS: atom_id res chain seq x y z
N MET A 1 13.70 41.60 -6.15
CA MET A 1 13.91 40.13 -6.11
C MET A 1 15.26 39.88 -5.46
N ALA A 2 15.30 39.10 -4.37
CA ALA A 2 16.59 38.70 -3.78
C ALA A 2 17.27 37.67 -4.69
N PRO A 3 18.61 37.71 -4.83
CA PRO A 3 19.34 36.76 -5.69
C PRO A 3 19.26 35.32 -5.12
N LEU A 4 18.87 34.38 -5.98
CA LEU A 4 18.73 32.93 -5.69
C LEU A 4 20.09 32.26 -5.37
N THR A 5 21.16 32.80 -5.91
CA THR A 5 22.51 32.28 -5.75
C THR A 5 23.44 33.39 -5.31
N GLN A 6 24.32 33.07 -4.36
CA GLN A 6 25.41 33.94 -3.95
C GLN A 6 26.70 33.30 -4.42
N ARG A 7 27.46 34.05 -5.22
CA ARG A 7 28.77 33.60 -5.68
C ARG A 7 29.79 33.85 -4.58
N VAL A 8 30.39 32.80 -4.06
CA VAL A 8 31.47 32.87 -3.08
C VAL A 8 32.76 32.47 -3.78
N CYS A 9 33.73 33.38 -3.81
CA CYS A 9 35.03 33.15 -4.41
C CYS A 9 36.07 32.96 -3.31
N LEU A 10 36.82 31.87 -3.39
CA LEU A 10 37.95 31.57 -2.52
C LEU A 10 39.24 31.74 -3.33
N THR A 11 40.16 32.54 -2.81
CA THR A 11 41.52 32.72 -3.34
C THR A 11 42.46 31.77 -2.62
N ALA A 12 43.08 30.84 -3.35
CA ALA A 12 44.16 29.99 -2.83
C ALA A 12 45.22 29.80 -3.92
N PHE A 13 46.50 29.96 -3.56
CA PHE A 13 47.66 29.73 -4.45
C PHE A 13 47.54 30.42 -5.82
N ASP A 14 47.31 31.73 -5.84
CA ASP A 14 47.13 32.56 -7.05
C ASP A 14 45.99 32.12 -7.99
N ARG A 15 45.10 31.24 -7.52
CA ARG A 15 43.90 30.83 -8.25
C ARG A 15 42.64 31.23 -7.46
N THR A 16 41.76 31.97 -8.11
CA THR A 16 40.40 32.24 -7.65
C THR A 16 39.46 31.14 -8.12
N ILE A 17 38.87 30.40 -7.19
CA ILE A 17 37.81 29.44 -7.47
C ILE A 17 36.50 30.01 -6.93
N CYS A 18 35.50 30.19 -7.80
CA CYS A 18 34.20 30.73 -7.44
C CYS A 18 33.13 29.64 -7.50
N PHE A 19 32.41 29.44 -6.40
CA PHE A 19 31.27 28.53 -6.32
C PHE A 19 29.98 29.32 -6.17
N ASN A 20 28.92 28.88 -6.84
CA ASN A 20 27.58 29.42 -6.62
C ASN A 20 26.94 28.64 -5.47
N ILE A 21 26.82 29.27 -4.31
CA ILE A 21 26.11 28.68 -3.17
C ILE A 21 24.66 29.12 -3.28
N VAL A 22 23.75 28.16 -3.24
CA VAL A 22 22.30 28.44 -3.20
C VAL A 22 22.01 29.10 -1.86
N THR A 23 21.47 30.31 -1.88
CA THR A 23 21.11 31.01 -0.64
C THR A 23 19.97 30.27 0.06
N LEU A 24 19.81 30.43 1.38
CA LEU A 24 18.70 29.80 2.12
C LEU A 24 17.33 30.15 1.50
N GLU A 25 17.20 31.38 1.00
CA GLU A 25 16.00 31.83 0.28
C GLU A 25 15.87 31.21 -1.11
N GLY A 26 16.99 31.02 -1.82
CA GLY A 26 17.04 30.24 -3.05
C GLY A 26 16.61 28.79 -2.84
N LEU A 27 17.04 28.17 -1.76
CA LEU A 27 16.67 26.81 -1.38
C LEU A 27 15.17 26.73 -1.04
N LYS A 28 14.63 27.70 -0.30
CA LYS A 28 13.18 27.77 -0.01
C LYS A 28 12.35 27.88 -1.28
N GLN A 29 12.76 28.72 -2.24
CA GLN A 29 12.06 28.84 -3.53
C GLN A 29 12.17 27.55 -4.35
N LEU A 30 13.35 26.93 -4.40
CA LEU A 30 13.57 25.67 -5.12
C LEU A 30 12.75 24.53 -4.50
N VAL A 31 12.64 24.48 -3.17
CA VAL A 31 11.78 23.51 -2.46
C VAL A 31 10.29 23.81 -2.65
N LEU A 32 9.88 25.09 -2.74
CA LEU A 32 8.51 25.45 -3.06
C LEU A 32 8.15 25.08 -4.51
N GLN A 33 9.06 25.32 -5.44
CA GLN A 33 8.95 24.90 -6.83
C GLN A 33 8.86 23.38 -6.89
N PHE A 34 9.77 22.67 -6.23
CA PHE A 34 9.76 21.21 -6.15
C PHE A 34 8.50 20.67 -5.47
N HIS A 35 7.95 21.32 -4.46
CA HIS A 35 6.70 20.89 -3.83
C HIS A 35 5.50 21.11 -4.74
N ARG A 36 5.50 22.22 -5.51
CA ARG A 36 4.49 22.45 -6.55
C ARG A 36 4.61 21.38 -7.63
N ASP A 37 5.82 21.14 -8.11
CA ASP A 37 6.13 20.16 -9.14
C ASP A 37 5.86 18.73 -8.65
N VAL A 38 6.15 18.36 -7.40
CA VAL A 38 5.82 17.01 -6.88
C VAL A 38 4.32 16.85 -6.70
N CYS A 39 3.61 17.87 -6.20
CA CYS A 39 2.15 17.83 -6.16
C CYS A 39 1.53 17.77 -7.56
N GLU A 40 2.16 18.39 -8.56
CA GLU A 40 1.66 18.46 -9.93
C GLU A 40 2.09 17.27 -10.79
N TYR A 41 3.27 16.69 -10.60
CA TYR A 41 3.81 15.60 -11.42
C TYR A 41 3.73 14.23 -10.77
N LEU A 42 3.74 14.11 -9.44
CA LEU A 42 3.60 12.81 -8.78
C LEU A 42 2.12 12.43 -8.60
N ILE A 43 1.25 13.41 -8.38
CA ILE A 43 -0.17 13.17 -8.06
C ILE A 43 -1.05 13.24 -9.32
N VAL A 44 -0.80 14.17 -10.25
CA VAL A 44 -1.65 14.35 -11.44
C VAL A 44 -1.68 13.14 -12.39
N PRO A 45 -0.56 12.47 -12.74
CA PRO A 45 -0.63 11.32 -13.64
C PRO A 45 -1.31 10.10 -12.99
N PHE A 46 -1.30 9.97 -11.66
CA PHE A 46 -2.07 8.93 -10.96
C PHE A 46 -3.57 9.26 -10.88
N THR A 47 -3.94 10.55 -10.95
CA THR A 47 -5.34 11.01 -10.91
C THR A 47 -6.04 11.09 -12.27
N LEU A 48 -5.30 11.11 -13.39
CA LEU A 48 -5.90 11.17 -14.74
C LEU A 48 -6.69 9.89 -15.10
N TRP A 49 -6.54 8.81 -14.33
CA TRP A 49 -7.22 7.54 -14.59
C TRP A 49 -8.59 7.38 -13.90
N ILE A 50 -9.00 8.26 -12.97
CA ILE A 50 -10.29 8.11 -12.25
C ILE A 50 -10.97 9.47 -12.02
N HIS A 51 -11.88 9.83 -12.92
CA HIS A 51 -12.58 11.13 -12.98
C HIS A 51 -13.42 11.51 -11.74
N LYS A 52 -13.61 10.61 -10.76
CA LYS A 52 -14.36 10.86 -9.50
C LYS A 52 -13.50 11.07 -8.24
N ARG A 53 -12.17 11.15 -8.32
CA ARG A 53 -11.27 11.22 -7.14
C ARG A 53 -10.56 12.57 -6.87
N TYR A 54 -10.89 13.64 -7.60
CA TYR A 54 -10.33 14.99 -7.34
C TYR A 54 -10.60 15.51 -5.92
N VAL A 55 -11.74 15.13 -5.33
CA VAL A 55 -12.15 15.56 -3.98
C VAL A 55 -11.18 15.06 -2.90
N TYR A 56 -10.72 13.81 -3.00
CA TYR A 56 -9.84 13.23 -1.98
C TYR A 56 -8.46 13.89 -1.97
N VAL A 57 -7.91 14.20 -3.15
CA VAL A 57 -6.59 14.84 -3.28
C VAL A 57 -6.64 16.27 -2.75
N LEU A 58 -7.69 17.02 -3.04
CA LEU A 58 -7.89 18.37 -2.51
C LEU A 58 -8.02 18.37 -0.99
N ILE A 59 -8.79 17.42 -0.43
CA ILE A 59 -8.92 17.27 1.03
C ILE A 59 -7.56 16.93 1.66
N LEU A 60 -6.81 15.99 1.07
CA LEU A 60 -5.51 15.58 1.60
C LEU A 60 -4.51 16.73 1.57
N CYS A 61 -4.50 17.53 0.50
CA CYS A 61 -3.67 18.71 0.38
C CYS A 61 -4.06 19.78 1.41
N SER A 62 -5.35 20.00 1.63
CA SER A 62 -5.86 20.94 2.64
C SER A 62 -5.45 20.53 4.06
N ILE A 63 -5.53 19.24 4.40
CA ILE A 63 -5.11 18.71 5.70
C ILE A 63 -3.60 18.88 5.92
N VAL A 64 -2.77 18.62 4.91
CA VAL A 64 -1.31 18.78 4.99
C VAL A 64 -0.92 20.23 5.23
N VAL A 65 -1.64 21.19 4.62
CA VAL A 65 -1.39 22.62 4.81
C VAL A 65 -1.85 23.09 6.21
N GLN A 66 -3.00 22.60 6.69
CA GLN A 66 -3.54 23.01 8.00
C GLN A 66 -2.75 22.43 9.17
N HIS A 67 -2.23 21.21 9.05
CA HIS A 67 -1.59 20.50 10.15
C HIS A 67 -0.27 19.82 9.72
N PRO A 68 0.77 20.59 9.38
CA PRO A 68 2.01 20.06 8.81
C PRO A 68 2.71 19.06 9.74
N TYR A 69 2.68 19.28 11.06
CA TYR A 69 3.29 18.38 12.04
C TYR A 69 2.55 17.03 12.15
N ILE A 70 1.22 17.05 12.13
CA ILE A 70 0.41 15.82 12.15
C ILE A 70 0.64 15.05 10.86
N SER A 71 0.64 15.72 9.71
CA SER A 71 0.94 15.06 8.43
C SER A 71 2.36 14.48 8.39
N ALA A 72 3.36 15.19 8.92
CA ALA A 72 4.73 14.70 8.99
C ALA A 72 4.82 13.47 9.91
N ALA A 73 4.15 13.48 11.06
CA ALA A 73 4.08 12.34 11.96
C ALA A 73 3.41 11.12 11.32
N VAL A 74 2.29 11.31 10.60
CA VAL A 74 1.61 10.23 9.88
C VAL A 74 2.48 9.67 8.75
N LEU A 75 3.13 10.53 7.96
CA LEU A 75 4.06 10.09 6.92
C LEU A 75 5.27 9.35 7.52
N LEU A 76 5.81 9.85 8.63
CA LEU A 76 6.91 9.21 9.33
C LEU A 76 6.51 7.84 9.88
N LEU A 77 5.33 7.71 10.48
CA LEU A 77 4.78 6.42 10.90
C LEU A 77 4.60 5.46 9.71
N TRP A 78 4.08 5.96 8.59
CA TRP A 78 3.89 5.19 7.37
C TRP A 78 5.24 4.77 6.76
N SER A 79 6.29 5.58 6.90
CA SER A 79 7.63 5.23 6.39
C SER A 79 8.20 3.94 7.02
N PHE A 80 7.84 3.64 8.28
CA PHE A 80 8.24 2.40 8.96
C PHE A 80 7.48 1.18 8.45
N TYR A 81 6.23 1.36 7.99
CA TYR A 81 5.36 0.29 7.53
C TYR A 81 4.65 0.67 6.21
N PRO A 82 5.40 0.85 5.10
CA PRO A 82 4.82 1.31 3.82
C PRO A 82 3.78 0.34 3.25
N GLN A 83 3.88 -0.93 3.64
CA GLN A 83 3.02 -2.05 3.25
C GLN A 83 1.65 -2.05 3.95
N PHE A 84 1.54 -1.42 5.11
CA PHE A 84 0.37 -1.56 6.00
C PHE A 84 -0.97 -1.22 5.32
N PRO A 85 -1.16 -0.08 4.63
CA PRO A 85 -2.46 0.24 4.04
C PRO A 85 -2.85 -0.73 2.92
N PHE A 86 -1.88 -1.22 2.15
CA PHE A 86 -2.12 -2.22 1.11
C PHE A 86 -2.53 -3.56 1.73
N TYR A 87 -1.91 -3.93 2.86
CA TYR A 87 -2.29 -5.11 3.61
C TYR A 87 -3.71 -4.99 4.16
N VAL A 88 -4.11 -3.84 4.68
CA VAL A 88 -5.48 -3.57 5.15
C VAL A 88 -6.48 -3.69 4.00
N VAL A 89 -6.19 -3.08 2.85
CA VAL A 89 -7.05 -3.17 1.66
C VAL A 89 -7.15 -4.63 1.20
N TYR A 90 -6.04 -5.33 1.06
CA TYR A 90 -6.03 -6.74 0.71
C TYR A 90 -6.84 -7.58 1.71
N PHE A 91 -6.69 -7.32 2.99
CA PHE A 91 -7.43 -8.03 4.03
C PHE A 91 -8.94 -7.81 3.90
N ILE A 92 -9.37 -6.55 3.76
CA ILE A 92 -10.79 -6.19 3.66
C ILE A 92 -11.43 -6.73 2.38
N PHE A 93 -10.74 -6.61 1.23
CA PHE A 93 -11.34 -6.96 -0.06
C PHE A 93 -11.14 -8.41 -0.47
N TYR A 94 -10.13 -9.09 0.06
CA TYR A 94 -9.81 -10.46 -0.35
C TYR A 94 -9.99 -11.44 0.80
N VAL A 95 -9.40 -11.18 1.97
CA VAL A 95 -9.41 -12.15 3.08
C VAL A 95 -10.80 -12.25 3.70
N VAL A 96 -11.45 -11.13 4.00
CA VAL A 96 -12.78 -11.11 4.64
C VAL A 96 -13.87 -11.74 3.77
N PRO A 97 -14.05 -11.40 2.48
CA PRO A 97 -15.08 -12.02 1.66
C PRO A 97 -14.81 -13.50 1.44
N ARG A 98 -13.53 -13.88 1.28
CA ARG A 98 -13.13 -15.29 1.18
C ARG A 98 -13.52 -16.05 2.44
N SER A 99 -13.23 -15.53 3.64
CA SER A 99 -13.59 -16.23 4.88
C SER A 99 -15.10 -16.37 5.05
N ILE A 100 -15.88 -15.35 4.68
CA ILE A 100 -17.35 -15.41 4.71
C ILE A 100 -17.88 -16.49 3.76
N ILE A 101 -17.37 -16.55 2.53
CA ILE A 101 -17.78 -17.56 1.54
C ILE A 101 -17.44 -18.97 2.04
N LEU A 102 -16.24 -19.16 2.58
CA LEU A 102 -15.80 -20.45 3.12
C LEU A 102 -16.66 -20.89 4.30
N ASP A 103 -16.98 -19.99 5.22
CA ASP A 103 -17.84 -20.28 6.37
C ASP A 103 -19.27 -20.64 5.91
N LEU A 104 -19.80 -19.92 4.93
CA LEU A 104 -21.10 -20.22 4.32
C LEU A 104 -21.11 -21.60 3.63
N LEU A 105 -20.04 -21.95 2.92
CA LEU A 105 -19.88 -23.28 2.31
C LEU A 105 -19.80 -24.38 3.38
N ALA A 106 -19.11 -24.11 4.49
CA ALA A 106 -19.07 -25.01 5.64
C ALA A 106 -20.47 -25.21 6.25
N CYS A 107 -21.25 -24.15 6.41
CA CYS A 107 -22.64 -24.24 6.89
C CYS A 107 -23.56 -25.05 5.94
N ILE A 108 -23.33 -24.99 4.63
CA ILE A 108 -24.11 -25.75 3.63
C ILE A 108 -23.79 -27.26 3.69
N GLY A 109 -22.62 -27.63 4.23
CA GLY A 109 -22.20 -29.01 4.44
C GLY A 109 -20.98 -29.44 3.64
N PHE A 110 -20.25 -28.50 3.05
CA PHE A 110 -18.93 -28.80 2.49
C PHE A 110 -17.91 -28.81 3.63
N GLU A 111 -17.27 -29.95 3.87
CA GLU A 111 -16.19 -30.14 4.84
C GLU A 111 -14.87 -30.48 4.12
N ARG A 112 -13.74 -30.41 4.83
CA ARG A 112 -12.41 -30.77 4.28
C ARG A 112 -12.36 -32.19 3.73
N GLU A 113 -13.16 -33.09 4.31
CA GLU A 113 -13.22 -34.50 3.96
C GLU A 113 -14.30 -34.80 2.90
N GLY A 114 -14.96 -33.78 2.34
CA GLY A 114 -16.05 -33.95 1.39
C GLY A 114 -17.36 -33.35 1.87
N VAL A 115 -18.47 -33.82 1.30
CA VAL A 115 -19.82 -33.36 1.69
C VAL A 115 -20.26 -34.13 2.94
N ARG A 116 -20.64 -33.41 4.01
CA ARG A 116 -21.16 -34.00 5.24
C ARG A 116 -22.46 -34.76 4.98
N SER A 117 -22.57 -35.98 5.50
CA SER A 117 -23.79 -36.78 5.44
C SER A 117 -24.97 -36.04 6.11
N ASP A 118 -26.15 -36.11 5.48
CA ASP A 118 -27.39 -35.44 5.90
C ASP A 118 -27.39 -33.90 5.87
N SER A 119 -26.34 -33.29 5.32
CA SER A 119 -26.30 -31.85 5.06
C SER A 119 -27.20 -31.41 3.91
N PHE A 120 -27.43 -30.10 3.79
CA PHE A 120 -28.22 -29.52 2.69
C PHE A 120 -27.60 -29.86 1.32
N ALA A 121 -26.27 -29.79 1.20
CA ALA A 121 -25.55 -30.21 0.00
C ALA A 121 -25.78 -31.69 -0.33
N SER A 122 -25.69 -32.60 0.66
CA SER A 122 -25.89 -34.03 0.44
C SER A 122 -27.32 -34.35 -0.04
N ARG A 123 -28.34 -33.68 0.52
CA ARG A 123 -29.75 -33.83 0.13
C ARG A 123 -30.01 -33.29 -1.27
N TYR A 124 -29.37 -32.17 -1.61
CA TYR A 124 -29.45 -31.61 -2.96
C TYR A 124 -28.85 -32.58 -3.99
N GLN A 125 -27.67 -33.13 -3.68
CA GLN A 125 -26.99 -34.09 -4.56
C GLN A 125 -27.76 -35.40 -4.73
N SER A 126 -28.27 -35.97 -3.63
CA SER A 126 -29.04 -37.22 -3.70
C SER A 126 -30.31 -37.05 -4.53
N ARG A 127 -30.93 -35.87 -4.49
CA ARG A 127 -32.15 -35.57 -5.24
C ARG A 127 -31.91 -35.38 -6.74
N TYR A 128 -30.80 -34.74 -7.13
CA TYR A 128 -30.52 -34.43 -8.54
C TYR A 128 -29.69 -35.50 -9.25
N TYR A 129 -28.73 -36.13 -8.58
CA TYR A 129 -27.81 -37.11 -9.17
C TYR A 129 -28.19 -38.57 -8.88
N GLN A 130 -29.31 -38.81 -8.20
CA GLN A 130 -29.91 -40.13 -7.94
C GLN A 130 -28.93 -41.16 -7.33
N GLY A 131 -27.98 -40.71 -6.50
CA GLY A 131 -27.04 -41.58 -5.80
C GLY A 131 -26.56 -40.97 -4.49
N HIS A 132 -26.34 -41.81 -3.47
CA HIS A 132 -25.70 -41.36 -2.24
C HIS A 132 -24.20 -41.20 -2.49
N THR A 133 -23.70 -39.96 -2.41
CA THR A 133 -22.27 -39.71 -2.55
C THR A 133 -21.57 -40.10 -1.25
N PRO A 134 -20.72 -41.14 -1.24
CA PRO A 134 -20.04 -41.54 -0.02
C PRO A 134 -19.09 -40.44 0.44
N ARG A 135 -19.02 -40.22 1.77
CA ARG A 135 -18.23 -39.15 2.41
C ARG A 135 -16.78 -39.11 1.90
N ASN A 136 -16.16 -40.26 1.65
CA ASN A 136 -14.75 -40.40 1.24
C ASN A 136 -14.58 -40.79 -0.25
N GLY A 137 -15.58 -40.54 -1.09
CA GLY A 137 -15.50 -40.82 -2.52
C GLY A 137 -14.54 -39.89 -3.26
N PHE A 138 -13.97 -40.36 -4.36
CA PHE A 138 -13.15 -39.51 -5.23
C PHE A 138 -13.92 -38.26 -5.71
N PHE A 139 -15.23 -38.40 -5.94
CA PHE A 139 -16.10 -37.30 -6.35
C PHE A 139 -16.35 -36.26 -5.24
N SER A 140 -16.60 -36.69 -4.00
CA SER A 140 -16.76 -35.76 -2.86
C SER A 140 -15.45 -35.04 -2.53
N GLY A 141 -14.33 -35.77 -2.61
CA GLY A 141 -12.99 -35.20 -2.51
C GLY A 141 -12.73 -34.14 -3.59
N ALA A 142 -13.00 -34.45 -4.86
CA ALA A 142 -12.78 -33.52 -5.96
C ALA A 142 -13.62 -32.24 -5.84
N GLN A 143 -14.87 -32.35 -5.36
CA GLN A 143 -15.73 -31.18 -5.15
C GLN A 143 -15.29 -30.32 -3.97
N SER A 144 -14.87 -30.93 -2.86
CA SER A 144 -14.38 -30.20 -1.69
C SER A 144 -12.98 -29.61 -1.88
N TYR A 145 -12.18 -30.15 -2.81
CA TYR A 145 -10.82 -29.69 -3.08
C TYR A 145 -10.74 -28.23 -3.53
N GLY A 146 -11.73 -27.77 -4.31
CA GLY A 146 -11.85 -26.36 -4.70
C GLY A 146 -12.43 -25.46 -3.60
N THR A 147 -13.06 -26.05 -2.58
CA THR A 147 -13.85 -25.36 -1.58
C THR A 147 -13.04 -25.10 -0.31
N ILE A 148 -12.19 -26.02 0.14
CA ILE A 148 -11.55 -25.95 1.47
C ILE A 148 -10.08 -26.38 1.40
N HIS A 149 -9.35 -25.91 0.39
CA HIS A 149 -7.88 -25.87 0.50
C HIS A 149 -7.51 -24.66 1.36
N HIS A 150 -7.62 -24.83 2.68
CA HIS A 150 -6.92 -23.98 3.62
C HIS A 150 -5.42 -24.29 3.44
N GLU A 151 -4.76 -23.58 2.53
CA GLU A 151 -3.33 -23.35 2.71
C GLU A 151 -3.19 -22.80 4.13
N ASP A 152 -2.61 -23.60 5.04
CA ASP A 152 -2.38 -23.13 6.40
C ASP A 152 -1.68 -21.78 6.29
N LEU A 153 -2.25 -20.77 6.95
CA LEU A 153 -1.74 -19.39 6.88
C LEU A 153 -0.27 -19.31 7.32
N THR A 154 0.20 -20.30 8.06
CA THR A 154 1.61 -20.52 8.42
C THR A 154 2.49 -20.85 7.22
N THR A 155 1.99 -21.63 6.25
CA THR A 155 2.70 -22.00 5.02
C THR A 155 2.63 -20.88 3.98
N ALA A 156 1.53 -20.14 3.93
CA ALA A 156 1.42 -18.92 3.12
C ALA A 156 2.39 -17.82 3.58
N ARG A 157 2.74 -17.78 4.88
CA ARG A 157 3.77 -16.89 5.43
C ARG A 157 5.18 -17.20 4.90
N HIS A 158 5.40 -18.43 4.44
CA HIS A 158 6.68 -18.89 3.89
C HIS A 158 6.76 -18.75 2.37
N ARG A 159 5.65 -18.39 1.70
CA ARG A 159 5.60 -18.10 0.26
C ARG A 159 6.30 -16.77 0.00
N GLU A 160 7.62 -16.88 0.00
CA GLU A 160 8.62 -16.00 -0.56
C GLU A 160 8.14 -14.57 -0.79
N THR A 161 8.44 -13.70 0.17
CA THR A 161 8.72 -12.30 -0.15
C THR A 161 9.77 -12.31 -1.25
N HIS A 162 9.31 -12.25 -2.50
CA HIS A 162 10.19 -12.08 -3.65
C HIS A 162 11.17 -10.97 -3.31
N PRO A 163 12.48 -11.20 -3.42
CA PRO A 163 13.49 -10.23 -2.97
C PRO A 163 13.27 -8.85 -3.59
N ILE A 164 12.73 -8.82 -4.81
CA ILE A 164 12.34 -7.61 -5.56
C ILE A 164 11.25 -6.81 -4.83
N VAL A 165 10.21 -7.48 -4.32
CA VAL A 165 9.09 -6.84 -3.61
C VAL A 165 9.59 -6.22 -2.31
N GLY A 166 10.47 -6.92 -1.58
CA GLY A 166 11.09 -6.39 -0.37
C GLY A 166 11.93 -5.13 -0.63
N ILE A 167 12.71 -5.11 -1.71
CA ILE A 167 13.51 -3.95 -2.13
C ILE A 167 12.60 -2.78 -2.49
N PHE A 168 11.53 -3.02 -3.25
CA PHE A 168 10.56 -1.99 -3.63
C PHE A 168 9.94 -1.31 -2.40
N TRP A 169 9.45 -2.08 -1.43
CA TRP A 169 8.86 -1.52 -0.21
C TRP A 169 9.86 -0.74 0.63
N ARG A 170 11.12 -1.20 0.70
CA ARG A 170 12.19 -0.45 1.36
C ARG A 170 12.42 0.90 0.69
N PHE A 171 12.55 0.91 -0.64
CA PHE A 171 12.74 2.14 -1.40
C PHE A 171 11.56 3.11 -1.21
N LEU A 172 10.32 2.60 -1.25
CA LEU A 172 9.13 3.40 -1.00
C LEU A 172 9.12 3.99 0.43
N GLY A 173 9.50 3.20 1.44
CA GLY A 173 9.65 3.67 2.81
C GLY A 173 10.66 4.81 2.94
N TRP A 174 11.82 4.70 2.28
CA TRP A 174 12.83 5.76 2.25
C TRP A 174 12.34 7.05 1.59
N LEU A 175 11.59 6.95 0.48
CA LEU A 175 10.99 8.13 -0.16
C LEU A 175 9.98 8.84 0.75
N ILE A 176 9.14 8.06 1.45
CA ILE A 176 8.15 8.61 2.40
C ILE A 176 8.86 9.25 3.60
N LEU A 177 9.91 8.61 4.13
CA LEU A 177 10.73 9.17 5.21
C LEU A 177 11.34 10.51 4.80
N TYR A 178 11.96 10.56 3.62
CA TYR A 178 12.52 11.80 3.08
C TYR A 178 11.46 12.90 2.94
N ALA A 179 10.27 12.56 2.41
CA ALA A 179 9.16 13.51 2.32
C ALA A 179 8.73 14.02 3.71
N SER A 180 8.65 13.15 4.71
CA SER A 180 8.30 13.54 6.09
C SER A 180 9.32 14.50 6.70
N LEU A 181 10.62 14.26 6.49
CA LEU A 181 11.70 15.14 6.94
C LEU A 181 11.66 16.50 6.26
N VAL A 182 11.39 16.55 4.95
CA VAL A 182 11.26 17.81 4.21
C VAL A 182 10.10 18.64 4.76
N VAL A 183 8.95 18.03 5.05
CA VAL A 183 7.82 18.72 5.68
C VAL A 183 8.22 19.21 7.09
N LEU A 184 8.84 18.37 7.90
CA LEU A 184 9.22 18.71 9.27
C LEU A 184 10.25 19.85 9.33
N LEU A 185 11.27 19.83 8.47
CA LEU A 185 12.27 20.89 8.39
C LEU A 185 11.69 22.21 7.87
N LYS A 186 10.78 22.14 6.89
CA LYS A 186 10.15 23.33 6.30
C LYS A 186 9.24 24.07 7.28
N TYR A 187 8.50 23.33 8.10
CA TYR A 187 7.52 23.91 9.03
C TYR A 187 8.01 23.98 10.48
N GLY A 188 9.04 23.22 10.88
CA GLY A 188 9.56 23.15 12.24
C GLY A 188 10.58 24.22 12.63
N GLY A 189 11.18 24.94 11.67
CA GLY A 189 12.22 25.95 11.93
C GLY A 189 11.71 27.35 12.29
N LYS A 190 10.55 27.46 12.96
CA LYS A 190 10.08 28.72 13.55
C LYS A 190 10.55 28.84 14.99
#